data_AF-A0A6I1W0I3-F1
#
_entry.id   AF-A0A6I1W0I3-F1
#
_cell.length_a   1.000
_cell.length_b   1.000
_cell.length_c   1.000
_cell.angle_alpha   90.00
_cell.angle_beta   90.00
_cell.angle_gamma   90.00
#
_symmetry.space_group_name_H-M   'P 1'
#
loop_
_entity.id
_entity.type
_entity.pdbx_description
1 polymer ?
#
loop_
_entity_poly.entity_id
_entity_poly.type
_entity_poly.pdbx_seq_one_letter_code
_entity_poly.pdbx_strand_id
1 'polypeptide(L)'
;NMLFELSSRTFGTSVQVFVFCCALVVLYIAFSKYGNIRLGNGKAEYPTVTWVYMFICAGMGSSTLYWGVMEWAYYYLTPGLDIASASKQALEMSIAYSFFHWGITPWAIYGIASLAKAYHFHVRKNKGLSLAGIIEAITGFKAHGPVGRIIDLIFLFA
;
A
#
# COMPACT_ATOMS: atom_id res chain seq x y z
N ASN A 1 1.31 11.49 23.09
CA ASN A 1 0.32 10.51 23.61
C ASN A 1 1.04 9.18 23.76
N MET A 2 1.07 8.59 24.96
CA MET A 2 1.95 7.46 25.30
C MET A 2 1.87 6.28 24.31
N LEU A 3 0.66 5.88 23.92
CA LEU A 3 0.45 4.77 22.99
C LEU A 3 1.03 5.05 21.59
N PHE A 4 0.91 6.28 21.10
CA PHE A 4 1.46 6.69 19.81
C PHE A 4 2.99 6.67 19.82
N GLU A 5 3.61 7.17 20.88
CA GLU A 5 5.07 7.19 21.01
C GLU A 5 5.63 5.77 21.17
N LEU A 6 5.02 4.94 22.01
CA LEU A 6 5.40 3.54 22.19
C LEU A 6 5.33 2.78 20.86
N SER A 7 4.21 2.92 20.14
CA SER A 7 3.99 2.23 18.87
C SER A 7 4.98 2.71 17.80
N SER A 8 5.17 4.02 17.67
CA SER A 8 6.07 4.61 16.66
C SER A 8 7.52 4.22 16.90
N ARG A 9 7.98 4.21 18.16
CA ARG A 9 9.35 3.83 18.52
C ARG A 9 9.60 2.33 18.35
N THR A 10 8.62 1.49 18.67
CA THR A 10 8.79 0.04 18.66
C THR A 10 8.65 -0.54 17.24
N PHE A 11 7.65 -0.07 16.49
CA PHE A 11 7.32 -0.63 15.18
C PHE A 11 7.82 0.19 14.00
N GLY A 12 8.29 1.43 14.20
CA GLY A 12 8.70 2.34 13.13
C GLY A 12 9.68 1.71 12.14
N THR A 13 10.79 1.17 12.64
CA THR A 13 11.81 0.50 11.81
C THR A 13 11.24 -0.73 11.08
N SER A 14 10.46 -1.55 11.79
CA SER A 14 9.86 -2.76 11.21
C SER A 14 8.89 -2.42 10.07
N VAL A 15 8.09 -1.37 10.24
CA VAL A 15 7.17 -0.86 9.20
C VAL A 15 7.97 -0.35 7.99
N GLN A 16 9.03 0.42 8.20
CA GLN A 16 9.87 0.93 7.11
C GLN A 16 10.52 -0.19 6.31
N VAL A 17 11.10 -1.19 6.98
CA VAL A 17 11.71 -2.36 6.33
C VAL A 17 10.64 -3.18 5.58
N PHE A 18 9.47 -3.37 6.18
CA PHE A 18 8.36 -4.06 5.53
C PHE A 18 7.95 -3.36 4.23
N VAL A 19 7.75 -2.05 4.26
CA VAL A 19 7.34 -1.29 3.06
C VAL A 19 8.43 -1.33 1.99
N PHE A 20 9.70 -1.24 2.38
CA PHE A 20 10.82 -1.39 1.46
C PHE A 20 10.84 -2.77 0.79
N CYS A 21 10.64 -3.84 1.56
CA CYS A 21 10.48 -5.20 1.03
C CYS A 21 9.29 -5.29 0.07
N CYS A 22 8.16 -4.66 0.39
CA CYS A 22 7.00 -4.62 -0.51
C CYS A 22 7.35 -3.96 -1.85
N ALA A 23 8.06 -2.84 -1.84
CA ALA A 23 8.51 -2.17 -3.06
C ALA A 23 9.40 -3.09 -3.91
N LEU A 24 10.37 -3.78 -3.29
CA LEU A 24 11.21 -4.75 -3.98
C LEU A 24 10.42 -5.92 -4.58
N VAL A 25 9.42 -6.43 -3.86
CA VAL A 25 8.55 -7.52 -4.33
C VAL A 25 7.73 -7.07 -5.54
N VAL A 26 7.14 -5.88 -5.51
CA VAL A 26 6.36 -5.36 -6.65
C VAL A 26 7.26 -5.17 -7.87
N LEU A 27 8.46 -4.59 -7.69
CA LEU A 27 9.44 -4.44 -8.77
C LEU A 27 9.85 -5.80 -9.33
N TYR A 28 10.13 -6.78 -8.47
CA TYR A 28 10.45 -8.14 -8.90
C TYR A 28 9.30 -8.77 -9.70
N ILE A 29 8.05 -8.66 -9.24
CA ILE A 29 6.90 -9.18 -9.99
C ILE A 29 6.80 -8.50 -11.34
N ALA A 30 6.92 -7.16 -11.39
CA ALA A 30 6.80 -6.38 -12.61
C ALA A 30 7.83 -6.75 -13.68
N PHE A 31 9.10 -6.98 -13.29
CA PHE A 31 10.18 -7.29 -14.22
C PHE A 31 10.47 -8.79 -14.41
N SER A 32 9.83 -9.66 -13.64
CA SER A 32 9.99 -11.10 -13.76
C SER A 32 8.96 -11.72 -14.72
N LYS A 33 9.10 -13.03 -14.97
CA LYS A 33 8.11 -13.83 -15.71
C LYS A 33 6.68 -13.73 -15.13
N TYR A 34 6.54 -13.39 -13.85
CA TYR A 34 5.23 -13.28 -13.19
C TYR A 34 4.45 -12.03 -13.63
N GLY A 35 5.13 -10.97 -14.06
CA GLY A 35 4.50 -9.76 -14.60
C GLY A 35 3.78 -10.00 -15.93
N ASN A 36 4.14 -11.08 -16.64
CA ASN A 36 3.48 -11.48 -17.89
C ASN A 36 2.19 -12.29 -17.65
N ILE A 37 1.85 -12.61 -16.40
CA ILE A 37 0.61 -13.34 -16.09
C ILE A 37 -0.58 -12.39 -16.31
N ARG A 38 -1.45 -12.77 -17.26
CA ARG A 38 -2.70 -12.05 -17.50
C ARG A 38 -3.71 -12.35 -16.39
N LEU A 39 -4.22 -11.29 -15.76
CA LEU A 39 -5.24 -11.40 -14.73
C LEU A 39 -6.63 -11.56 -15.37
N GLY A 40 -7.01 -12.81 -15.66
CA GLY A 40 -8.26 -13.14 -16.33
C GLY A 40 -8.10 -13.48 -17.81
N ASN A 41 -9.24 -13.63 -18.50
CA ASN A 41 -9.29 -14.09 -19.89
C ASN A 41 -9.94 -13.03 -20.78
N GLY A 42 -9.58 -13.01 -22.06
CA GLY A 42 -10.19 -12.10 -23.04
C GLY A 42 -9.62 -10.67 -22.99
N LYS A 43 -10.26 -9.75 -23.71
CA LYS A 43 -9.85 -8.34 -23.82
C LYS A 43 -10.08 -7.63 -22.48
N ALA A 44 -9.26 -6.61 -22.20
CA ALA A 44 -9.48 -5.75 -21.04
C ALA A 44 -10.86 -5.08 -21.16
N GLU A 45 -11.60 -5.04 -20.04
CA GLU A 45 -12.95 -4.48 -20.00
C GLU A 45 -12.94 -2.96 -20.25
N TYR A 46 -11.91 -2.28 -19.76
CA TYR A 46 -11.74 -0.84 -19.91
C TYR A 46 -10.51 -0.50 -20.76
N PRO A 47 -10.59 0.53 -21.63
CA PRO A 47 -9.42 1.12 -22.25
C PRO A 47 -8.43 1.62 -21.21
N THR A 48 -7.14 1.58 -21.53
CA THR A 48 -6.06 1.99 -20.61
C THR A 48 -6.27 3.40 -20.05
N VAL A 49 -6.73 4.34 -20.87
CA VAL A 49 -7.00 5.73 -20.44
C VAL A 49 -8.09 5.77 -19.37
N THR A 50 -9.22 5.10 -19.60
CA THR A 50 -10.32 5.01 -18.63
C THR A 50 -9.86 4.35 -17.34
N TRP A 51 -9.06 3.28 -17.44
CA TRP A 51 -8.47 2.61 -16.29
C TRP A 51 -7.57 3.55 -15.46
N VAL A 52 -6.70 4.35 -16.10
CA VAL A 52 -5.88 5.35 -15.41
C VAL A 52 -6.75 6.38 -14.69
N TYR A 53 -7.83 6.87 -15.30
CA TYR A 53 -8.76 7.79 -14.64
C TYR A 53 -9.45 7.16 -13.42
N MET A 54 -9.85 5.88 -13.50
CA MET A 54 -10.40 5.17 -12.35
C MET A 54 -9.40 5.10 -11.19
N PHE A 55 -8.11 4.90 -11.49
CA PHE A 55 -7.05 4.93 -10.48
C PHE A 55 -6.90 6.30 -9.82
N ILE A 56 -6.93 7.38 -10.60
CA ILE A 56 -6.85 8.76 -10.07
C ILE A 56 -8.05 9.03 -9.15
N CYS A 57 -9.27 8.71 -9.59
CA CYS A 57 -10.48 8.91 -8.80
C CYS A 57 -10.48 8.08 -7.50
N ALA A 58 -9.93 6.86 -7.53
CA ALA A 58 -9.83 6.02 -6.34
C ALA A 58 -8.78 6.53 -5.32
N GLY A 59 -7.73 7.22 -5.79
CA GLY A 59 -6.64 7.73 -4.94
C GLY A 59 -6.91 9.10 -4.32
N MET A 60 -7.90 9.85 -4.79
CA MET A 60 -8.19 11.21 -4.31
C MET A 60 -9.23 11.19 -3.18
N GLY A 61 -8.76 11.34 -1.94
CA GLY A 61 -9.60 11.46 -0.75
C GLY A 61 -9.49 12.83 -0.06
N SER A 62 -10.36 13.09 0.92
CA SER A 62 -10.31 14.31 1.75
C SER A 62 -8.99 14.44 2.53
N SER A 63 -8.40 13.32 2.95
CA SER A 63 -7.08 13.28 3.60
C SER A 63 -5.96 13.73 2.65
N THR A 64 -6.01 13.33 1.38
CA THR A 64 -5.05 13.73 0.35
C THR A 64 -5.07 15.25 0.14
N LEU A 65 -6.26 15.87 0.18
CA LEU A 65 -6.38 17.33 0.09
C LEU A 65 -5.78 18.04 1.32
N TYR A 66 -6.05 17.53 2.52
CA TYR A 66 -5.52 18.10 3.76
C TYR A 66 -3.99 18.02 3.81
N TRP A 67 -3.43 16.83 3.62
CA TRP A 67 -1.98 16.62 3.68
C TRP A 67 -1.26 17.20 2.46
N GLY A 68 -1.89 17.20 1.28
CA GLY A 68 -1.32 17.82 0.08
C GLY A 68 -1.01 19.31 0.25
N VAL A 69 -1.75 20.01 1.13
CA VAL A 69 -1.49 21.43 1.45
C VAL A 69 -0.56 21.60 2.64
N MET A 70 -0.67 20.75 3.66
CA MET A 70 0.00 20.96 4.96
C MET A 70 1.36 20.27 5.10
N GLU A 71 1.58 19.17 4.40
CA GLU A 71 2.68 18.24 4.69
C GLU A 71 4.07 18.84 4.41
N TRP A 72 4.22 19.60 3.32
CA TRP A 72 5.49 20.26 3.02
C TRP A 72 5.88 21.28 4.10
N ALA A 73 4.90 22.00 4.65
CA ALA A 73 5.12 22.99 5.70
C ALA A 73 5.52 22.30 7.01
N TYR A 74 4.92 21.14 7.29
CA TYR A 74 5.32 20.29 8.40
C TYR A 74 6.78 19.84 8.25
N TYR A 75 7.20 19.29 7.11
CA TYR A 75 8.59 18.87 6.89
C TYR A 75 9.58 20.03 6.81
N TYR A 76 9.16 21.22 6.39
CA TYR A 76 10.02 22.40 6.43
C TYR A 76 10.37 22.81 7.87
N LEU A 77 9.42 22.68 8.79
CA LEU A 77 9.60 23.03 10.21
C LEU A 77 10.17 21.86 11.04
N THR A 78 9.90 20.62 10.66
CA THR A 78 10.41 19.41 11.32
C THR A 78 11.02 18.44 10.30
N PRO A 79 12.14 18.80 9.65
CA PRO A 79 12.72 18.00 8.55
C PRO A 79 13.32 16.66 9.00
N GLY A 80 13.63 16.51 10.29
CA GLY A 80 14.35 15.33 10.80
C GLY A 80 15.79 15.26 10.26
N LEU A 81 16.42 14.09 10.36
CA LEU A 81 17.75 13.78 9.81
C LEU A 81 18.85 14.81 10.12
N ASP A 82 18.78 15.44 11.30
CA ASP A 82 19.72 16.48 11.75
C ASP A 82 19.77 17.73 10.83
N ILE A 83 18.71 17.96 10.04
CA ILE A 83 18.57 19.14 9.19
C ILE A 83 18.01 20.30 10.03
N ALA A 84 18.62 21.48 9.90
CA ALA A 84 18.15 22.69 10.56
C ALA A 84 16.74 23.08 10.06
N SER A 85 15.81 23.27 11.00
CA SER A 85 14.45 23.75 10.73
C SER A 85 14.46 25.11 10.02
N ALA A 86 13.48 25.34 9.14
CA ALA A 86 13.31 26.58 8.39
C ALA A 86 14.54 27.02 7.56
N SER A 87 15.39 26.06 7.17
CA SER A 87 16.55 26.29 6.32
C SER A 87 16.26 26.03 4.84
N LYS A 88 17.13 26.52 3.95
CA LYS A 88 17.04 26.20 2.52
C LYS A 88 17.02 24.69 2.28
N GLN A 89 17.85 23.94 3.00
CA GLN A 89 17.92 22.48 2.89
C GLN A 89 16.62 21.81 3.36
N ALA A 90 15.99 22.30 4.44
CA ALA A 90 14.71 21.79 4.89
C ALA A 90 13.59 22.00 3.84
N LEU A 91 13.62 23.12 3.12
CA LEU A 91 12.66 23.40 2.04
C LEU A 91 12.87 22.47 0.84
N GLU A 92 14.13 22.23 0.46
CA GLU A 92 14.46 21.30 -0.63
C GLU A 92 14.04 19.87 -0.28
N MET A 93 14.24 19.46 0.98
CA MET A 93 13.89 18.11 1.44
C MET A 93 12.40 17.92 1.71
N SER A 94 11.64 18.96 2.04
CA SER A 94 10.21 18.83 2.34
C SER A 94 9.41 18.26 1.17
N ILE A 95 9.75 18.69 -0.05
CA ILE A 95 9.13 18.20 -1.28
C ILE A 95 9.52 16.73 -1.54
N ALA A 96 10.80 16.38 -1.34
CA ALA A 96 11.26 15.00 -1.50
C ALA A 96 10.56 14.04 -0.53
N TYR A 97 10.34 14.47 0.72
CA TYR A 97 9.58 13.70 1.70
C TYR A 97 8.12 13.49 1.27
N SER A 98 7.45 14.51 0.76
CA SER A 98 6.09 14.37 0.25
C SER A 98 6.01 13.36 -0.90
N PHE A 99 6.95 13.41 -1.86
CA PHE A 99 7.01 12.40 -2.92
C PHE A 99 7.34 11.00 -2.41
N PHE A 100 8.15 10.88 -1.35
CA PHE A 100 8.42 9.59 -0.73
C PHE A 100 7.16 8.99 -0.08
N HIS A 101 6.36 9.79 0.62
CA HIS A 101 5.16 9.32 1.31
C HIS A 101 3.95 9.11 0.40
N TRP A 102 3.86 9.81 -0.73
CA TRP A 102 2.75 9.70 -1.69
C TRP A 102 3.13 9.03 -3.02
N GLY A 103 4.40 8.63 -3.15
CA GLY A 103 4.96 7.94 -4.31
C GLY A 103 4.94 6.42 -4.15
N ILE A 104 5.95 5.76 -4.70
CA ILE A 104 5.97 4.29 -4.91
C ILE A 104 5.76 3.51 -3.60
N THR A 105 6.23 4.03 -2.48
CA THR A 105 6.26 3.41 -1.15
C THR A 105 4.87 2.89 -0.69
N PRO A 106 3.83 3.72 -0.49
CA PRO A 106 2.48 3.24 -0.16
C PRO A 106 1.83 2.43 -1.30
N TRP A 107 2.03 2.84 -2.56
CA TRP A 107 1.42 2.17 -3.71
C TRP A 107 1.91 0.73 -3.87
N ALA A 108 3.13 0.41 -3.44
CA ALA A 108 3.65 -0.95 -3.45
C ALA A 108 2.85 -1.88 -2.52
N ILE A 109 2.44 -1.39 -1.34
CA ILE A 109 1.64 -2.17 -0.39
C ILE A 109 0.26 -2.48 -1.00
N TYR A 110 -0.38 -1.47 -1.58
CA TYR A 110 -1.65 -1.64 -2.29
C TYR A 110 -1.51 -2.56 -3.51
N GLY A 111 -0.39 -2.46 -4.22
CA GLY A 111 -0.04 -3.32 -5.34
C GLY A 111 -0.03 -4.80 -4.95
N ILE A 112 0.67 -5.16 -3.88
CA ILE A 112 0.73 -6.55 -3.40
C ILE A 112 -0.65 -7.07 -3.02
N ALA A 113 -1.39 -6.31 -2.22
CA ALA A 113 -2.71 -6.73 -1.75
C ALA A 113 -3.73 -6.86 -2.89
N SER A 114 -3.70 -5.94 -3.86
CA SER A 114 -4.57 -5.98 -5.04
C SER A 114 -4.18 -7.11 -6.01
N LEU A 115 -2.88 -7.35 -6.22
CA LEU A 115 -2.38 -8.48 -7.02
C LEU A 115 -2.81 -9.82 -6.45
N ALA A 116 -2.69 -10.01 -5.13
CA ALA A 116 -3.11 -11.24 -4.46
C ALA A 116 -4.61 -11.50 -4.67
N LYS A 117 -5.45 -10.47 -4.48
CA LYS A 117 -6.90 -10.53 -4.74
C LYS A 117 -7.23 -10.83 -6.20
N ALA A 118 -6.61 -10.09 -7.13
CA ALA A 118 -6.88 -10.23 -8.54
C ALA A 118 -6.44 -11.60 -9.07
N TYR A 119 -5.30 -12.12 -8.63
CA TYR A 119 -4.84 -13.46 -8.98
C TYR A 119 -5.76 -14.55 -8.42
N HIS A 120 -6.15 -14.43 -7.14
CA HIS A 120 -7.08 -15.36 -6.49
C HIS A 120 -8.41 -15.47 -7.24
N PHE A 121 -9.00 -14.33 -7.61
CA PHE A 121 -10.31 -14.30 -8.25
C PHE A 121 -10.24 -14.55 -9.76
N HIS A 122 -9.38 -13.82 -10.50
CA HIS A 122 -9.39 -13.86 -11.96
C HIS A 122 -8.56 -14.99 -12.55
N VAL A 123 -7.50 -15.46 -11.87
CA VAL A 123 -6.63 -16.54 -12.37
C VAL A 123 -7.00 -17.88 -11.75
N ARG A 124 -7.10 -17.95 -10.41
CA ARG A 124 -7.44 -19.20 -9.71
C ARG A 124 -8.93 -19.52 -9.71
N LYS A 125 -9.79 -18.57 -10.10
CA LYS A 125 -11.26 -18.74 -10.15
C LYS A 125 -11.86 -19.15 -8.81
N ASN A 126 -11.20 -18.80 -7.72
CA ASN A 126 -11.74 -19.00 -6.39
C ASN A 126 -12.91 -18.05 -6.15
N LYS A 127 -13.83 -18.44 -5.27
CA LYS A 127 -15.01 -17.66 -4.92
C LYS A 127 -14.72 -16.80 -3.69
N GLY A 128 -15.36 -15.64 -3.63
CA GLY A 128 -15.19 -14.70 -2.51
C GLY A 128 -13.96 -13.80 -2.65
N LEU A 129 -14.01 -12.67 -1.95
CA LEU A 129 -12.92 -11.68 -1.89
C LEU A 129 -12.47 -11.43 -0.44
N SER A 130 -12.84 -12.32 0.49
CA SER A 130 -12.41 -12.21 1.88
C SER A 130 -10.92 -12.50 2.02
N LEU A 131 -10.27 -11.84 2.98
CA LEU A 131 -8.85 -12.03 3.22
C LEU A 131 -8.58 -13.47 3.70
N ALA A 132 -9.45 -14.00 4.56
CA ALA A 132 -9.39 -15.38 4.99
C ALA A 132 -9.47 -16.38 3.83
N GLY A 133 -10.31 -16.13 2.82
CA GLY A 133 -10.43 -16.99 1.63
C GLY A 133 -9.16 -16.99 0.79
N ILE A 134 -8.47 -15.84 0.68
CA ILE A 134 -7.18 -15.74 0.00
C ILE A 134 -6.13 -16.57 0.73
N ILE A 135 -6.08 -16.48 2.06
CA ILE A 135 -5.06 -17.20 2.83
C ILE A 135 -5.39 -18.70 2.91
N GLU A 136 -6.67 -19.09 2.97
CA GLU A 136 -7.11 -20.48 2.82
C GLU A 136 -6.56 -21.09 1.53
N ALA A 137 -6.63 -20.36 0.41
CA ALA A 137 -6.12 -20.84 -0.87
C ALA A 137 -4.59 -21.04 -0.92
N ILE A 138 -3.85 -20.46 0.02
CA ILE A 138 -2.38 -20.57 0.12
C ILE A 138 -1.96 -21.60 1.16
N THR A 139 -2.65 -21.63 2.31
CA THR A 139 -2.23 -22.37 3.51
C THR A 139 -3.07 -23.62 3.79
N GLY A 140 -4.24 -23.73 3.18
CA GLY A 140 -5.18 -24.84 3.40
C GLY A 140 -5.98 -24.78 4.71
N PHE A 141 -5.86 -23.71 5.52
CA PHE A 141 -6.75 -23.54 6.67
C PHE A 141 -8.17 -23.17 6.21
N LYS A 142 -9.19 -23.52 7.00
CA LYS A 142 -10.59 -23.20 6.67
C LYS A 142 -10.93 -21.73 6.92
N ALA A 143 -11.29 -20.95 5.90
CA ALA A 143 -11.66 -19.53 6.08
C ALA A 143 -12.88 -19.34 6.99
N HIS A 144 -13.84 -20.27 6.96
CA HIS A 144 -15.02 -20.22 7.83
C HIS A 144 -14.76 -20.71 9.27
N GLY A 145 -13.56 -21.22 9.54
CA GLY A 145 -13.12 -21.63 10.87
C GLY A 145 -12.78 -20.44 11.79
N PRO A 146 -12.44 -20.70 13.06
CA PRO A 146 -12.16 -19.65 14.04
C PRO A 146 -11.01 -18.74 13.61
N VAL A 147 -9.94 -19.31 13.04
CA VAL A 147 -8.77 -18.56 12.57
C VAL A 147 -9.15 -17.61 11.43
N GLY A 148 -9.89 -18.08 10.43
CA GLY A 148 -10.30 -17.24 9.31
C GLY A 148 -11.25 -16.11 9.73
N ARG A 149 -12.18 -16.36 10.66
CA ARG A 149 -13.02 -15.29 11.22
C ARG A 149 -12.21 -14.22 11.97
N ILE A 150 -11.19 -14.62 12.74
CA ILE A 150 -10.32 -13.66 13.42
C ILE A 150 -9.58 -12.78 12.40
N ILE A 151 -9.07 -13.39 11.31
CA ILE A 151 -8.39 -12.65 10.25
C ILE A 151 -9.32 -11.62 9.60
N ASP A 152 -10.53 -12.04 9.20
CA ASP A 152 -11.49 -11.13 8.56
C ASP A 152 -11.97 -10.04 9.54
N LEU A 153 -12.10 -10.34 10.83
CA LEU A 153 -12.41 -9.34 11.87
C LEU A 153 -11.28 -8.31 12.02
N ILE A 154 -10.03 -8.76 12.11
CA ILE A 154 -8.87 -7.85 12.18
C ILE A 154 -8.84 -6.96 10.94
N PHE A 155 -9.06 -7.53 9.75
CA PHE A 155 -9.11 -6.78 8.50
C PHE A 155 -10.26 -5.77 8.44
N LEU A 156 -11.40 -6.04 9.09
CA LEU A 156 -12.53 -5.13 9.15
C LEU A 156 -12.28 -3.94 10.09
N PHE A 157 -11.54 -4.14 11.17
CA PHE A 157 -11.24 -3.09 12.16
C PHE A 157 -10.02 -2.24 11.80
N ALA A 158 -9.09 -2.78 11.02
CA ALA A 158 -7.90 -2.08 10.54
C ALA A 158 -8.23 -1.12 9.39
#